data_AF-A0ABD4KAY3-F1
#
_entry.id   AF-A0ABD4KAY3-F1
#
_cell.length_a   1.000
_cell.length_b   1.000
_cell.length_c   1.000
_cell.angle_alpha   90.00
_cell.angle_beta   90.00
_cell.angle_gamma   90.00
#
_symmetry.space_group_name_H-M   'P 1'
#
loop_
_entity.id
_entity.type
_entity.pdbx_description
1 polymer ?
#
loop_
_entity_poly.entity_id
_entity_poly.type
_entity_poly.pdbx_seq_one_letter_code
_entity_poly.pdbx_strand_id
1 'polypeptide(L)'
;MSEFIFFRKGTQIFAVEKGNAEGSSHLEAQGYEQEFEEITAPDAQSALARYNDIKKEDELNVYAFALGPTFTLLIVVVLTAVAYVVMK
;
A
#
# COMPACT_ATOMS: atom_id res chain seq x y z
N MET A 1 -22.38 8.21 6.10
CA MET A 1 -20.92 7.96 5.99
C MET A 1 -20.39 8.93 4.96
N SER A 2 -19.23 9.51 5.24
CA SER A 2 -18.59 10.48 4.34
C SER A 2 -17.53 9.76 3.51
N GLU A 3 -17.33 10.23 2.28
CA GLU A 3 -16.19 9.84 1.44
C GLU A 3 -14.99 10.72 1.81
N PHE A 4 -13.85 10.10 2.06
CA PHE A 4 -12.60 10.78 2.36
C PHE A 4 -11.60 10.55 1.23
N ILE A 5 -10.94 11.63 0.82
CA ILE A 5 -9.80 11.63 -0.08
C ILE A 5 -8.53 11.94 0.72
N PHE A 6 -7.39 11.46 0.23
CA PHE A 6 -6.13 11.54 0.96
C PHE A 6 -5.12 12.42 0.23
N PHE A 7 -4.35 13.16 1.01
CA PHE A 7 -3.30 14.05 0.55
C PHE A 7 -1.99 13.71 1.24
N ARG A 8 -0.92 13.51 0.47
CA ARG A 8 0.41 13.15 0.99
C ARG A 8 1.43 14.24 0.71
N LYS A 9 2.32 14.46 1.67
CA LYS A 9 3.57 15.19 1.48
C LYS A 9 4.67 14.53 2.29
N GLY A 10 5.56 13.81 1.62
CA GLY A 10 6.57 12.98 2.28
C GLY A 10 5.92 11.89 3.13
N THR A 11 6.13 11.93 4.44
CA THR A 11 5.55 10.97 5.40
C THR A 11 4.23 11.43 6.02
N GLN A 12 3.79 12.66 5.75
CA GLN A 12 2.55 13.21 6.30
C GLN A 12 1.39 12.89 5.37
N ILE A 13 0.29 12.44 5.96
CA ILE A 13 -0.96 12.11 5.25
C ILE A 13 -2.13 12.79 5.95
N PHE A 14 -2.96 13.45 5.18
CA PHE A 14 -4.22 14.05 5.63
C PHE A 14 -5.40 13.41 4.94
N ALA A 15 -6.46 13.16 5.70
CA ALA A 15 -7.76 12.77 5.16
C ALA A 15 -8.68 14.00 5.16
N VAL A 16 -9.30 14.28 4.03
CA VAL A 16 -10.25 15.37 3.85
C VAL A 16 -11.54 14.78 3.31
N GLU A 17 -12.67 15.23 3.86
CA GLU A 17 -13.97 14.87 3.28
C GLU A 17 -14.04 15.37 1.84
N LYS A 18 -14.44 14.53 0.90
CA LYS A 18 -14.50 14.84 -0.53
C LYS A 18 -15.35 16.07 -0.84
N GLY A 19 -16.38 16.34 -0.02
CA GLY A 19 -17.21 17.54 -0.13
C GLY A 19 -16.53 18.84 0.33
N ASN A 20 -15.39 18.77 1.01
CA ASN A 20 -14.63 19.91 1.51
C ASN A 20 -13.60 20.39 0.48
N ALA A 21 -14.09 21.01 -0.60
CA ALA A 21 -13.26 21.53 -1.68
C ALA A 21 -12.24 22.60 -1.22
N GLU A 22 -12.57 23.37 -0.17
CA GLU A 22 -11.68 24.37 0.41
C GLU A 22 -10.48 23.72 1.10
N GLY A 23 -10.73 22.67 1.90
CA GLY A 23 -9.68 21.87 2.54
C GLY A 23 -8.74 21.21 1.54
N SER A 24 -9.29 20.64 0.46
CA SER A 24 -8.51 20.04 -0.63
C SER A 24 -7.62 21.07 -1.33
N SER A 25 -8.21 22.21 -1.75
CA SER A 25 -7.48 23.29 -2.43
C SER A 25 -6.36 23.86 -1.55
N HIS A 26 -6.58 23.94 -0.24
CA HIS A 26 -5.58 24.43 0.70
C HIS A 26 -4.37 23.48 0.81
N LEU A 27 -4.61 22.17 0.80
CA LEU A 27 -3.54 21.16 0.83
C LEU A 27 -2.76 21.13 -0.48
N GLU A 28 -3.44 21.21 -1.62
CA GLU A 28 -2.78 21.33 -2.94
C GLU A 28 -1.89 22.57 -3.00
N ALA A 29 -2.37 23.72 -2.53
CA ALA A 29 -1.58 24.97 -2.47
C ALA A 29 -0.36 24.86 -1.56
N GLN A 30 -0.41 24.00 -0.53
CA GLN A 30 0.74 23.69 0.33
C GLN A 30 1.69 22.65 -0.26
N GLY A 31 1.40 22.13 -1.47
CA GLY A 31 2.21 21.14 -2.16
C GLY A 31 2.00 19.72 -1.63
N TYR A 32 0.82 19.41 -1.10
CA TYR A 32 0.41 18.03 -0.91
C TYR A 32 -0.14 17.48 -2.23
N GLU A 33 0.15 16.22 -2.52
CA GLU A 33 -0.34 15.51 -3.68
C GLU A 33 -1.55 14.67 -3.29
N GLN A 34 -2.60 14.71 -4.11
CA GLN A 34 -3.77 13.86 -3.90
C GLN A 34 -3.43 12.42 -4.27
N GLU A 35 -3.75 11.51 -3.37
CA GLU A 35 -3.63 10.06 -3.58
C GLU A 35 -4.84 9.54 -4.35
N PHE A 36 -4.67 8.41 -5.04
CA PHE A 36 -5.76 7.79 -5.82
C PHE A 36 -6.81 7.11 -4.94
N GLU A 37 -6.47 6.77 -3.69
CA GLU A 37 -7.40 6.11 -2.79
C GLU A 37 -8.52 7.04 -2.32
N GLU A 38 -9.75 6.52 -2.35
CA GLU A 38 -10.91 7.15 -1.73
C GLU A 38 -11.54 6.14 -0.77
N ILE A 39 -11.83 6.55 0.46
CA ILE A 39 -12.33 5.65 1.50
C ILE A 39 -13.60 6.22 2.13
N THR A 40 -14.65 5.42 2.13
CA THR A 40 -15.89 5.72 2.87
C THR A 40 -15.71 5.32 4.34
N ALA A 41 -15.81 6.29 5.24
CA ALA A 41 -15.62 6.09 6.67
C ALA A 41 -16.63 6.92 7.50
N PRO A 42 -16.84 6.59 8.78
CA PRO A 42 -17.63 7.42 9.68
C PRO A 42 -16.92 8.74 10.03
N ASP A 43 -15.59 8.77 10.03
CA ASP A 43 -14.77 9.93 10.39
C ASP A 43 -13.36 9.83 9.77
N ALA A 44 -12.60 10.94 9.81
CA ALA A 44 -11.27 11.04 9.23
C ALA A 44 -10.23 10.09 9.86
N GLN A 45 -10.34 9.81 11.16
CA GLN A 45 -9.41 8.90 11.85
C GLN A 45 -9.63 7.46 11.40
N SER A 46 -10.89 7.05 11.26
CA SER A 46 -11.30 5.77 10.71
C SER A 46 -10.85 5.61 9.25
N ALA A 47 -10.96 6.67 8.45
CA ALA A 47 -10.46 6.72 7.07
C ALA A 47 -8.94 6.54 7.01
N LEU A 48 -8.18 7.25 7.85
CA LEU A 48 -6.71 7.13 7.94
C LEU A 48 -6.27 5.74 8.40
N ALA A 49 -6.96 5.15 9.37
CA ALA A 49 -6.67 3.79 9.82
C ALA A 49 -6.83 2.79 8.66
N ARG A 50 -7.94 2.90 7.91
CA ARG A 50 -8.18 2.03 6.76
C ARG A 50 -7.19 2.26 5.63
N TYR A 51 -6.79 3.51 5.38
CA TYR A 51 -5.75 3.85 4.42
C TYR A 51 -4.41 3.19 4.76
N ASN A 52 -4.00 3.25 6.04
CA ASN A 52 -2.76 2.63 6.50
C ASN A 52 -2.80 1.11 6.40
N ASP A 53 -3.95 0.48 6.68
CA ASP A 53 -4.11 -0.96 6.51
C ASP A 53 -3.94 -1.35 5.02
N ILE A 54 -4.54 -0.60 4.09
CA ILE A 54 -4.40 -0.84 2.65
C ILE A 54 -2.94 -0.70 2.19
N LYS A 55 -2.25 0.38 2.58
CA LYS A 55 -0.85 0.56 2.17
C LYS A 55 0.08 -0.50 2.76
N LYS A 56 -0.20 -1.00 3.97
CA LYS A 56 0.53 -2.12 4.55
C LYS A 56 0.30 -3.43 3.78
N GLU A 57 -0.94 -3.67 3.35
CA GLU A 57 -1.26 -4.79 2.47
C GLU A 57 -0.54 -4.66 1.11
N ASP A 58 -0.50 -3.46 0.52
CA ASP A 58 0.22 -3.19 -0.74
C ASP A 58 1.72 -3.42 -0.62
N GLU A 59 2.37 -2.94 0.44
CA GLU A 59 3.80 -3.21 0.69
C GLU A 59 4.06 -4.72 0.79
N LEU A 60 3.25 -5.46 1.55
CA LEU A 60 3.36 -6.91 1.66
C LEU A 60 3.16 -7.60 0.30
N ASN A 61 2.25 -7.09 -0.53
CA ASN A 61 1.97 -7.64 -1.85
C ASN A 61 3.13 -7.40 -2.84
N VAL A 62 3.75 -6.21 -2.80
CA VAL A 62 4.96 -5.91 -3.58
C VAL A 62 6.12 -6.81 -3.14
N TYR A 63 6.33 -7.00 -1.83
CA TYR A 63 7.33 -7.94 -1.33
C TYR A 63 7.02 -9.38 -1.74
N ALA A 64 5.77 -9.83 -1.65
CA ALA A 64 5.36 -11.17 -2.06
C ALA A 64 5.57 -11.40 -3.56
N PHE A 65 5.24 -10.42 -4.39
CA PHE A 65 5.48 -10.46 -5.84
C PHE A 65 6.98 -10.48 -6.16
N ALA A 66 7.78 -9.64 -5.50
CA ALA A 66 9.24 -9.58 -5.70
C ALA A 66 9.96 -10.86 -5.24
N LEU A 67 9.47 -11.52 -4.20
CA LEU A 67 10.10 -12.70 -3.62
C LEU A 67 9.64 -14.03 -4.24
N GLY A 68 8.45 -14.08 -4.87
CA GLY A 68 7.92 -15.27 -5.53
C GLY A 68 8.89 -15.96 -6.52
N PRO A 69 9.54 -15.22 -7.43
CA PRO A 69 10.54 -15.79 -8.35
C PRO A 69 11.80 -16.29 -7.64
N THR A 70 12.19 -15.65 -6.54
CA THR A 70 13.41 -15.97 -5.79
C THR A 70 13.25 -17.26 -4.99
N PHE A 71 12.09 -17.46 -4.36
CA PHE A 71 11.79 -18.70 -3.62
C PHE A 71 11.65 -19.92 -4.55
N THR A 72 11.06 -19.75 -5.73
CA THR A 72 10.90 -20.85 -6.70
C THR A 72 12.24 -21.34 -7.24
N LEU A 73 13.18 -20.45 -7.56
CA LEU A 73 14.52 -20.82 -8.00
C LEU A 73 15.31 -21.59 -6.93
N LEU A 74 15.25 -21.15 -5.66
CA LEU A 74 15.93 -21.84 -4.56
C LEU A 74 15.42 -23.27 -4.36
N ILE A 75 14.10 -23.49 -4.43
CA ILE A 75 13.51 -24.82 -4.28
C ILE A 75 13.97 -25.74 -5.41
N VAL A 76 13.98 -25.27 -6.66
CA VAL A 76 14.44 -26.07 -7.80
C VAL A 76 15.90 -26.48 -7.63
N VAL A 77 16.78 -25.54 -7.23
CA VAL A 77 18.20 -25.83 -7.00
C VAL A 77 18.38 -26.90 -5.92
N VAL A 78 17.69 -26.77 -4.78
CA VAL A 78 17.76 -27.76 -3.69
C VAL A 78 17.24 -29.13 -4.15
N LEU A 79 16.11 -29.17 -4.85
CA LEU A 79 15.55 -30.43 -5.36
C LEU A 79 16.47 -31.10 -6.38
N THR A 80 17.09 -30.34 -7.29
CA THR A 80 18.08 -30.88 -8.23
C THR A 80 19.34 -31.36 -7.53
N ALA A 81 19.83 -30.66 -6.51
CA ALA A 81 20.99 -31.08 -5.73
C ALA A 81 20.71 -32.38 -4.95
N VAL A 82 19.53 -32.48 -4.31
CA VAL A 82 19.11 -33.70 -3.61
C VAL A 82 18.95 -34.87 -4.59
N ALA A 83 18.29 -34.66 -5.74
CA ALA A 83 18.14 -35.68 -6.76
C ALA A 83 19.50 -36.16 -7.29
N TYR A 84 20.45 -35.25 -7.51
CA TYR A 84 21.80 -35.58 -7.93
C TYR A 84 22.57 -36.41 -6.89
N VAL A 85 22.42 -36.08 -5.59
CA VAL A 85 23.05 -36.84 -4.50
C VAL A 85 22.41 -38.22 -4.33
N VAL A 86 21.12 -38.37 -4.58
CA VAL A 86 20.40 -39.66 -4.45
C VAL A 86 20.61 -40.57 -5.66
N MET A 87 20.80 -40.02 -6.86
CA MET A 87 21.03 -40.79 -8.09
C MET A 87 22.52 -41.13 -8.35
N LYS A 88 23.42 -40.69 -7.49
CA LYS A 88 24.85 -40.96 -7.54
C LYS A 88 25.23 -42.08 -6.58
#